data_AF-X0SFA0-F1
#
_entry.id   AF-X0SFA0-F1
#
_cell.length_a   1.000
_cell.length_b   1.000
_cell.length_c   1.000
_cell.angle_alpha   90.00
_cell.angle_beta   90.00
_cell.angle_gamma   90.00
#
_symmetry.space_group_name_H-M   'P 1'
#
loop_
_entity.id
_entity.type
_entity.pdbx_description
1 polymer ?
#
loop_
_entity_poly.entity_id
_entity_poly.type
_entity_poly.pdbx_seq_one_letter_code
_entity_poly.pdbx_strand_id
1 'polypeptide(L)'
;MTVELLFPVAQMVGGNLAKMFQSKDDINQPKFDKNGDPCMRCNFGVAIPKIVGQDWKQTEWGIKIFNEAQAAFPNGEFNAPTFAWKITDGDSMVPNKSGNKPCDQTGYPGNWIVWFSQSWLPKKVNADASSELTEPDSIVPGYFVQVVGTCLGNNNKGTPKSPGVYQNPKAVVLVAYGERIAGNEDVDLTGYTFGNQPLPPGASATPIGMTN
;
A
#
# COMPACT_ATOMS: atom_id res chain seq x y z
N MET A 1 -9.18 -20.46 -8.87
CA MET A 1 -9.28 -20.67 -7.40
C MET A 1 -8.45 -19.57 -6.78
N THR A 2 -8.98 -18.82 -5.82
CA THR A 2 -8.22 -17.69 -5.23
C THR A 2 -7.12 -18.22 -4.32
N VAL A 3 -5.87 -17.84 -4.57
CA VAL A 3 -4.73 -18.25 -3.73
C VAL A 3 -4.68 -17.38 -2.49
N GLU A 4 -4.64 -17.98 -1.30
CA GLU A 4 -4.46 -17.27 -0.03
C GLU A 4 -2.99 -17.29 0.39
N LEU A 5 -2.50 -16.13 0.84
CA LEU A 5 -1.10 -15.91 1.20
C LEU A 5 -1.00 -15.21 2.54
N LEU A 6 -0.08 -15.71 3.36
CA LEU A 6 0.50 -14.96 4.46
C LEU A 6 1.85 -14.44 3.97
N PHE A 7 2.02 -13.12 3.96
CA PHE A 7 3.28 -12.50 3.61
C PHE A 7 4.22 -12.47 4.83
N PRO A 8 5.55 -12.42 4.63
CA PRO A 8 6.50 -12.18 5.72
C PRO A 8 6.20 -10.88 6.47
N VAL A 9 6.71 -10.77 7.69
CA VAL A 9 6.74 -9.49 8.40
C VAL A 9 7.59 -8.50 7.61
N ALA A 10 7.06 -7.32 7.36
CA ALA A 10 7.63 -6.33 6.46
C ALA A 10 7.30 -4.91 6.92
N GLN A 11 8.15 -3.94 6.60
CA GLN A 11 7.87 -2.53 6.89
C GLN A 11 6.81 -2.02 5.91
N MET A 12 5.75 -1.36 6.40
CA MET A 12 4.84 -0.61 5.53
C MET A 12 5.56 0.64 5.02
N VAL A 13 5.66 0.82 3.69
CA VAL A 13 6.46 1.91 3.08
C VAL A 13 5.63 2.97 2.38
N GLY A 14 4.31 2.83 2.37
CA GLY A 14 3.44 3.85 1.81
C GLY A 14 1.97 3.45 1.74
N GLY A 15 1.13 4.41 1.36
CA GLY A 15 -0.31 4.24 1.29
C GLY A 15 -1.00 4.47 2.63
N ASN A 16 -2.27 4.03 2.73
CA ASN A 16 -3.10 4.28 3.92
C ASN A 16 -4.09 3.13 4.13
N LEU A 17 -4.28 2.74 5.41
CA LEU A 17 -5.19 1.66 5.83
C LEU A 17 -6.51 2.14 6.43
N ALA A 18 -6.67 3.46 6.64
CA ALA A 18 -7.87 4.10 7.16
C ALA A 18 -8.60 4.97 6.12
N LYS A 19 -7.94 5.32 5.02
CA LYS A 19 -8.48 6.12 3.92
C LYS A 19 -8.42 5.36 2.60
N MET A 20 -9.41 5.61 1.76
CA MET A 20 -9.40 5.17 0.37
C MET A 20 -9.17 6.36 -0.56
N PHE A 21 -8.46 6.11 -1.65
CA PHE A 21 -8.15 7.11 -2.67
C PHE A 21 -8.89 6.80 -3.96
N GLN A 22 -9.25 7.85 -4.70
CA GLN A 22 -9.83 7.67 -6.02
C GLN A 22 -8.78 7.07 -6.97
N SER A 23 -9.13 5.95 -7.59
CA SER A 23 -8.28 5.33 -8.61
C SER A 23 -8.18 6.23 -9.83
N LYS A 24 -7.06 6.10 -10.54
CA LYS A 24 -6.91 6.67 -11.87
C LYS A 24 -7.01 5.60 -12.94
N ASP A 25 -7.42 5.99 -14.13
CA ASP A 25 -7.41 5.15 -15.32
C ASP A 25 -6.04 5.15 -16.02
N ASP A 26 -5.98 4.49 -17.17
CA ASP A 26 -4.73 4.32 -17.93
C ASP A 26 -4.22 5.63 -18.56
N ILE A 27 -5.05 6.68 -18.61
CA ILE A 27 -4.70 8.04 -19.07
C ILE A 27 -4.57 9.03 -17.90
N ASN A 28 -4.43 8.51 -16.67
CA ASN A 28 -4.20 9.27 -15.44
C ASN A 28 -5.37 10.19 -15.05
N GLN A 29 -6.59 9.88 -15.49
CA GLN A 29 -7.82 10.58 -15.12
C GLN A 29 -8.57 9.85 -13.99
N PRO A 30 -9.39 10.56 -13.19
CA PRO A 30 -10.20 9.92 -12.16
C PRO A 30 -11.10 8.83 -12.75
N LYS A 31 -11.03 7.63 -12.18
CA LYS A 31 -11.79 6.47 -12.64
C LYS A 31 -13.17 6.45 -12.00
N PHE A 32 -14.18 6.22 -12.82
CA PHE A 32 -15.57 6.01 -12.40
C PHE A 32 -16.02 4.59 -12.74
N ASP A 33 -16.96 4.06 -11.97
CA ASP A 33 -17.59 2.78 -12.27
C ASP A 33 -18.71 2.93 -13.32
N LYS A 34 -19.41 1.82 -13.61
CA LYS A 34 -20.49 1.79 -14.59
C LYS A 34 -21.71 2.65 -14.23
N ASN A 35 -21.85 3.03 -12.97
CA ASN A 35 -22.94 3.85 -12.46
C ASN A 35 -22.56 5.33 -12.41
N GLY A 36 -21.28 5.67 -12.67
CA GLY A 36 -20.76 7.03 -12.55
C GLY A 36 -20.19 7.36 -11.17
N ASP A 37 -20.06 6.37 -10.27
CA ASP A 37 -19.51 6.58 -8.94
C ASP A 37 -17.96 6.52 -8.97
N PRO A 38 -17.26 7.35 -8.18
CA PRO A 38 -15.81 7.28 -8.05
C PRO A 38 -15.32 5.89 -7.65
N CYS A 39 -14.37 5.33 -8.41
CA CYS A 39 -13.71 4.08 -8.07
C CYS A 39 -12.70 4.31 -6.93
N MET A 40 -13.13 4.11 -5.68
CA MET A 40 -12.28 4.24 -4.50
C MET A 40 -11.50 2.95 -4.19
N ARG A 41 -10.24 3.09 -3.74
CA ARG A 41 -9.38 1.97 -3.35
C ARG A 41 -8.57 2.28 -2.10
N CYS A 42 -8.46 1.31 -1.21
CA CYS A 42 -7.32 1.23 -0.30
C CYS A 42 -6.11 0.77 -1.11
N ASN A 43 -4.95 1.38 -0.88
CA ASN A 43 -3.68 0.97 -1.47
C ASN A 43 -2.55 1.18 -0.47
N PHE A 44 -1.68 0.19 -0.31
CA PHE A 44 -0.48 0.29 0.52
C PHE A 44 0.62 -0.65 0.05
N GLY A 45 1.86 -0.30 0.38
CA GLY A 45 3.04 -1.07 0.03
C GLY A 45 3.76 -1.59 1.26
N VAL A 46 4.31 -2.80 1.19
CA VAL A 46 5.21 -3.35 2.22
C VAL A 46 6.56 -3.73 1.61
N ALA A 47 7.63 -3.48 2.35
CA ALA A 47 9.01 -3.80 2.00
C ALA A 47 9.43 -5.12 2.63
N ILE A 48 9.51 -6.17 1.82
CA ILE A 48 9.99 -7.49 2.22
C ILE A 48 11.48 -7.57 1.92
N PRO A 49 12.34 -7.84 2.93
CA PRO A 49 13.78 -7.95 2.72
C PRO A 49 14.14 -8.96 1.62
N LYS A 50 15.08 -8.58 0.75
CA LYS A 50 15.63 -9.51 -0.24
C LYS A 50 16.49 -10.56 0.45
N ILE A 51 16.41 -11.79 -0.05
CA ILE A 51 17.37 -12.84 0.28
C ILE A 51 18.46 -12.81 -0.80
N VAL A 52 19.73 -12.76 -0.36
CA VAL A 52 20.88 -12.66 -1.27
C VAL A 52 20.87 -13.82 -2.26
N GLY A 53 20.93 -13.50 -3.56
CA GLY A 53 20.96 -14.50 -4.63
C GLY A 53 19.61 -15.14 -4.96
N GLN A 54 18.50 -14.68 -4.36
CA GLN A 54 17.17 -15.23 -4.57
C GLN A 54 16.21 -14.19 -5.16
N ASP A 55 15.61 -14.51 -6.32
CA ASP A 55 14.51 -13.73 -6.89
C ASP A 55 13.24 -13.93 -6.05
N TRP A 56 12.37 -12.93 -5.97
CA TRP A 56 11.12 -13.04 -5.20
C TRP A 56 10.26 -14.24 -5.65
N LYS A 57 10.29 -14.63 -6.93
CA LYS A 57 9.54 -15.79 -7.46
C LYS A 57 9.96 -17.12 -6.84
N GLN A 58 11.14 -17.17 -6.23
CA GLN A 58 11.69 -18.35 -5.58
C GLN A 58 11.39 -18.40 -4.07
N THR A 59 10.77 -17.35 -3.51
CA THR A 59 10.37 -17.30 -2.10
C THR A 59 9.04 -18.05 -1.87
N GLU A 60 8.76 -18.45 -0.63
CA GLU A 60 7.52 -19.18 -0.29
C GLU A 60 6.23 -18.42 -0.65
N TRP A 61 6.25 -17.10 -0.54
CA TRP A 61 5.11 -16.25 -0.91
C TRP A 61 5.10 -15.94 -2.41
N GLY A 62 6.27 -15.66 -3.00
CA GLY A 62 6.37 -15.26 -4.40
C GLY A 62 6.11 -16.38 -5.38
N ILE A 63 6.48 -17.63 -5.04
CA ILE A 63 6.18 -18.79 -5.90
C ILE A 63 4.66 -18.99 -6.06
N LYS A 64 3.88 -18.71 -5.00
CA LYS A 64 2.41 -18.79 -5.05
C LYS A 64 1.82 -17.74 -5.99
N ILE A 65 2.37 -16.52 -6.00
CA ILE A 65 1.98 -15.46 -6.94
C ILE A 65 2.36 -15.84 -8.37
N PHE A 66 3.56 -16.36 -8.57
CA PHE A 66 4.04 -16.78 -9.88
C PHE A 66 3.16 -17.90 -10.47
N ASN A 67 2.83 -18.91 -9.67
CA ASN A 67 1.94 -20.00 -10.09
C ASN A 67 0.53 -19.51 -10.45
N GLU A 68 -0.03 -18.55 -9.70
CA GLU A 68 -1.31 -17.94 -10.04
C GLU A 68 -1.23 -17.19 -11.38
N ALA A 69 -0.14 -16.48 -11.65
CA ALA A 69 0.06 -15.83 -12.93
C ALA A 69 0.14 -16.84 -14.09
N GLN A 70 0.86 -17.96 -13.92
CA GLN A 70 0.92 -19.02 -14.93
C GLN A 70 -0.45 -19.66 -15.17
N ALA A 71 -1.22 -19.90 -14.10
CA ALA A 71 -2.56 -20.46 -14.21
C ALA A 71 -3.56 -19.50 -14.88
N ALA A 72 -3.47 -18.19 -14.58
CA ALA A 72 -4.34 -17.18 -15.17
C ALA A 72 -3.96 -16.84 -16.62
N PHE A 73 -2.67 -16.96 -16.98
CA PHE A 73 -2.12 -16.56 -18.27
C PHE A 73 -1.34 -17.71 -18.92
N PRO A 74 -2.03 -18.78 -19.37
CA PRO A 74 -1.38 -20.01 -19.84
C PRO A 74 -0.63 -19.85 -21.17
N ASN A 75 -0.84 -18.76 -21.91
CA ASN A 75 -0.15 -18.52 -23.19
C ASN A 75 1.19 -17.80 -23.02
N GLY A 76 1.62 -17.55 -21.77
CA GLY A 76 2.92 -16.95 -21.48
C GLY A 76 2.91 -15.43 -21.36
N GLU A 77 1.74 -14.80 -21.20
CA GLU A 77 1.62 -13.34 -21.03
C GLU A 77 2.40 -12.84 -19.79
N PHE A 78 2.61 -13.70 -18.79
CA PHE A 78 3.44 -13.43 -17.61
C PHE A 78 4.93 -13.18 -17.92
N ASN A 79 5.40 -13.52 -19.12
CA ASN A 79 6.78 -13.23 -19.55
C ASN A 79 6.94 -11.82 -20.12
N ALA A 80 5.84 -11.09 -20.35
CA ALA A 80 5.90 -9.74 -20.90
C ALA A 80 6.55 -8.76 -19.90
N PRO A 81 7.47 -7.87 -20.32
CA PRO A 81 8.03 -6.84 -19.44
C PRO A 81 6.98 -5.88 -18.86
N THR A 82 5.82 -5.80 -19.50
CA THR A 82 4.68 -4.96 -19.08
C THR A 82 3.70 -5.69 -18.16
N PHE A 83 3.94 -6.97 -17.84
CA PHE A 83 3.07 -7.72 -16.96
C PHE A 83 3.03 -7.08 -15.55
N ALA A 84 1.83 -6.78 -15.06
CA ALA A 84 1.66 -6.09 -13.81
C ALA A 84 1.73 -7.07 -12.63
N TRP A 85 2.95 -7.30 -12.14
CA TRP A 85 3.22 -8.18 -10.98
C TRP A 85 2.78 -7.57 -9.65
N LYS A 86 2.64 -6.24 -9.58
CA LYS A 86 2.44 -5.47 -8.34
C LYS A 86 3.58 -5.67 -7.30
N ILE A 87 4.73 -6.10 -7.80
CA ILE A 87 5.98 -6.26 -7.07
C ILE A 87 7.02 -5.36 -7.75
N THR A 88 7.67 -4.51 -6.98
CA THR A 88 8.71 -3.59 -7.45
C THR A 88 10.05 -3.98 -6.84
N ASP A 89 11.10 -3.98 -7.67
CA ASP A 89 12.47 -4.05 -7.20
C ASP A 89 12.85 -2.72 -6.52
N GLY A 90 13.06 -2.75 -5.20
CA GLY A 90 13.42 -1.57 -4.42
C GLY A 90 14.82 -1.00 -4.71
N ASP A 91 15.71 -1.79 -5.34
CA ASP A 91 17.05 -1.36 -5.75
C ASP A 91 17.07 -0.82 -7.19
N SER A 92 15.94 -0.89 -7.91
CA SER A 92 15.89 -0.45 -9.30
C SER A 92 16.17 1.04 -9.44
N MET A 93 17.07 1.36 -10.35
CA MET A 93 17.35 2.73 -10.79
C MET A 93 16.41 3.21 -11.90
N VAL A 94 15.51 2.35 -12.40
CA VAL A 94 14.58 2.69 -13.49
C VAL A 94 13.41 3.49 -12.92
N PRO A 95 13.19 4.75 -13.36
CA PRO A 95 12.07 5.54 -12.89
C PRO A 95 10.72 4.93 -13.28
N ASN A 96 9.71 5.08 -12.41
CA ASN A 96 8.33 4.76 -12.74
C ASN A 96 7.71 5.83 -13.67
N LYS A 97 6.44 5.65 -14.07
CA LYS A 97 5.72 6.60 -14.95
C LYS A 97 5.60 8.02 -14.37
N SER A 98 5.76 8.19 -13.06
CA SER A 98 5.76 9.48 -12.37
C SER A 98 7.17 10.05 -12.18
N GLY A 99 8.21 9.41 -12.71
CA GLY A 99 9.61 9.85 -12.60
C GLY A 99 10.33 9.42 -11.32
N ASN A 100 9.67 8.68 -10.42
CA ASN A 100 10.25 8.25 -9.16
C ASN A 100 11.08 6.97 -9.33
N LYS A 101 12.34 6.98 -8.89
CA LYS A 101 13.18 5.78 -8.85
C LYS A 101 12.95 5.01 -7.55
N PRO A 102 12.72 3.68 -7.59
CA PRO A 102 12.62 2.85 -6.39
C PRO A 102 13.80 2.99 -5.42
N CYS A 103 15.03 3.01 -5.93
CA CYS A 103 16.24 3.12 -5.09
C CYS A 103 16.35 4.41 -4.27
N ASP A 104 15.58 5.46 -4.61
CA ASP A 104 15.59 6.74 -3.91
C ASP A 104 14.44 6.84 -2.87
N GLN A 105 13.56 5.83 -2.78
CA GLN A 105 12.41 5.85 -1.89
C GLN A 105 12.78 5.29 -0.50
N THR A 106 12.39 5.99 0.56
CA THR A 106 12.62 5.54 1.94
C THR A 106 12.03 4.14 2.18
N GLY A 107 12.86 3.22 2.69
CA GLY A 107 12.49 1.83 2.98
C GLY A 107 12.52 0.88 1.77
N TYR A 108 12.82 1.36 0.56
CA TYR A 108 12.85 0.52 -0.65
C TYR A 108 14.16 -0.23 -0.87
N PRO A 109 15.35 0.40 -0.76
CA PRO A 109 16.62 -0.28 -0.99
C PRO A 109 16.77 -1.56 -0.16
N GLY A 110 17.28 -2.63 -0.79
CA GLY A 110 17.44 -3.96 -0.19
C GLY A 110 16.14 -4.77 -0.06
N ASN A 111 15.00 -4.28 -0.57
CA ASN A 111 13.70 -4.91 -0.40
C ASN A 111 12.97 -5.18 -1.74
N TRP A 112 12.09 -6.18 -1.72
CA TRP A 112 11.00 -6.33 -2.68
C TRP A 112 9.77 -5.59 -2.15
N ILE A 113 9.21 -4.68 -2.95
CA ILE A 113 8.02 -3.93 -2.54
C ILE A 113 6.78 -4.58 -3.12
N VAL A 114 5.90 -5.06 -2.24
CA VAL A 114 4.62 -5.67 -2.62
C VAL A 114 3.50 -4.66 -2.39
N TRP A 115 2.74 -4.38 -3.44
CA TRP A 115 1.63 -3.42 -3.41
C TRP A 115 0.28 -4.12 -3.34
N PHE A 116 -0.50 -3.79 -2.31
CA PHE A 116 -1.83 -4.31 -2.06
C PHE A 116 -2.89 -3.28 -2.41
N SER A 117 -3.99 -3.70 -3.05
CA SER A 117 -5.12 -2.79 -3.30
C SER A 117 -6.47 -3.50 -3.40
N GLN A 118 -7.53 -2.86 -2.89
CA GLN A 118 -8.92 -3.35 -2.99
C GLN A 118 -9.94 -2.22 -2.79
N SER A 119 -11.23 -2.47 -3.03
CA SER A 119 -12.36 -1.49 -2.90
C SER A 119 -12.87 -1.23 -1.48
N TRP A 120 -12.24 -1.81 -0.46
CA TRP A 120 -12.63 -1.66 0.93
C TRP A 120 -11.39 -1.58 1.82
N LEU A 121 -11.55 -1.08 3.05
CA LEU A 121 -10.45 -1.06 4.01
C LEU A 121 -10.23 -2.48 4.55
N PRO A 122 -8.97 -2.98 4.60
CA PRO A 122 -8.67 -4.26 5.23
C PRO A 122 -8.88 -4.19 6.75
N LYS A 123 -9.09 -5.34 7.38
CA LYS A 123 -9.11 -5.41 8.85
C LYS A 123 -7.72 -5.09 9.41
N LYS A 124 -7.62 -4.26 10.44
CA LYS A 124 -6.38 -4.01 11.18
C LYS A 124 -6.44 -4.75 12.51
N VAL A 125 -5.43 -5.52 12.88
CA VAL A 125 -5.40 -6.29 14.14
C VAL A 125 -4.07 -6.14 14.85
N ASN A 126 -4.07 -6.36 16.17
CA ASN A 126 -2.84 -6.45 16.95
C ASN A 126 -2.05 -7.74 16.66
N ALA A 127 -0.83 -7.85 17.17
CA ALA A 127 0.14 -8.89 16.83
C ALA A 127 -0.36 -10.34 17.05
N ASP A 128 -1.19 -10.57 18.07
CA ASP A 128 -1.79 -11.88 18.37
C ASP A 128 -3.18 -12.08 17.76
N ALA A 129 -3.64 -11.12 16.95
CA ALA A 129 -4.96 -11.06 16.34
C ALA A 129 -6.15 -11.15 17.32
N SER A 130 -5.92 -10.90 18.61
CA SER A 130 -6.97 -10.94 19.65
C SER A 130 -7.92 -9.75 19.58
N SER A 131 -7.49 -8.62 19.00
CA SER A 131 -8.25 -7.38 18.96
C SER A 131 -8.11 -6.65 17.63
N GLU A 132 -9.20 -6.02 17.21
CA GLU A 132 -9.21 -5.10 16.06
C GLU A 132 -8.70 -3.72 16.47
N LEU A 133 -7.92 -3.10 15.59
CA LEU A 133 -7.36 -1.77 15.78
C LEU A 133 -8.21 -0.75 15.00
N THR A 134 -9.08 -0.05 15.71
CA THR A 134 -10.07 0.86 15.11
C THR A 134 -9.50 2.25 14.81
N GLU A 135 -8.52 2.70 15.59
CA GLU A 135 -7.93 4.04 15.43
C GLU A 135 -7.37 4.23 14.01
N PRO A 136 -7.64 5.37 13.34
CA PRO A 136 -7.18 5.61 11.97
C PRO A 136 -5.68 5.36 11.80
N ASP A 137 -4.87 5.90 12.70
CA ASP A 137 -3.40 5.86 12.65
C ASP A 137 -2.78 4.71 13.45
N SER A 138 -3.57 3.68 13.77
CA SER A 138 -3.07 2.47 14.46
C SER A 138 -1.97 1.75 13.68
N ILE A 139 -1.98 1.86 12.34
CA ILE A 139 -0.93 1.35 11.46
C ILE A 139 -0.64 2.40 10.40
N VAL A 140 0.59 2.92 10.39
CA VAL A 140 1.08 3.94 9.47
C VAL A 140 2.34 3.46 8.75
N PRO A 141 2.71 4.05 7.59
CA PRO A 141 4.01 3.80 6.98
C PRO A 141 5.15 3.99 8.00
N GLY A 142 6.11 3.09 8.00
CA GLY A 142 7.18 2.98 8.99
C GLY A 142 7.02 1.79 9.94
N TYR A 143 5.79 1.38 10.25
CA TYR A 143 5.52 0.26 11.15
C TYR A 143 5.74 -1.09 10.45
N PHE A 144 6.04 -2.12 11.23
CA PHE A 144 6.23 -3.49 10.76
C PHE A 144 4.93 -4.26 10.88
N VAL A 145 4.50 -4.83 9.75
CA VAL A 145 3.21 -5.49 9.61
C VAL A 145 3.37 -6.86 8.99
N GLN A 146 2.39 -7.71 9.24
CA GLN A 146 2.16 -8.93 8.47
C GLN A 146 0.85 -8.81 7.72
N VAL A 147 0.80 -9.26 6.46
CA VAL A 147 -0.40 -9.15 5.64
C VAL A 147 -0.92 -10.55 5.32
N VAL A 148 -2.20 -10.77 5.61
CA VAL A 148 -2.96 -11.90 5.07
C VAL A 148 -3.75 -11.38 3.87
N GLY A 149 -3.64 -12.05 2.74
CA GLY A 149 -4.29 -11.60 1.52
C GLY A 149 -4.50 -12.70 0.51
N THR A 150 -4.93 -12.29 -0.67
CA THR A 150 -5.12 -13.18 -1.81
C THR A 150 -4.38 -12.69 -3.04
N CYS A 151 -4.02 -13.63 -3.91
CA CYS A 151 -3.53 -13.35 -5.25
C CYS A 151 -4.55 -13.81 -6.29
N LEU A 152 -4.82 -12.98 -7.30
CA LEU A 152 -5.73 -13.30 -8.39
C LEU A 152 -5.30 -12.66 -9.70
N GLY A 153 -5.30 -13.43 -10.79
CA GLY A 153 -5.14 -12.91 -12.16
C GLY A 153 -6.29 -12.00 -12.59
N ASN A 154 -6.00 -10.96 -13.36
CA ASN A 154 -7.02 -9.99 -13.82
C ASN A 154 -7.72 -10.39 -15.14
N ASN A 155 -7.76 -11.68 -15.45
CA ASN A 155 -8.33 -12.28 -16.67
C ASN A 155 -9.80 -12.72 -16.53
N ASN A 156 -10.44 -12.45 -15.39
CA ASN A 156 -11.80 -12.90 -15.07
C ASN A 156 -12.90 -12.36 -16.01
N LYS A 157 -12.58 -11.39 -16.87
CA LYS A 157 -13.48 -10.82 -17.89
C LYS A 157 -12.94 -10.99 -19.32
N GLY A 158 -12.09 -11.99 -19.53
CA GLY A 158 -11.37 -12.21 -20.79
C GLY A 158 -9.96 -11.62 -20.76
N THR A 159 -9.33 -11.48 -21.92
CA THR A 159 -7.96 -10.96 -22.03
C THR A 159 -7.91 -9.48 -21.68
N PRO A 160 -7.25 -9.09 -20.58
CA PRO A 160 -7.14 -7.69 -20.16
C PRO A 160 -6.17 -6.94 -21.08
N LYS A 161 -6.37 -5.63 -21.24
CA LYS A 161 -5.41 -4.77 -21.95
C LYS A 161 -4.02 -4.75 -21.29
N SER A 162 -4.01 -4.89 -19.96
CA SER A 162 -2.79 -4.95 -19.14
C SER A 162 -2.82 -6.22 -18.28
N PRO A 163 -2.32 -7.35 -18.79
CA PRO A 163 -2.20 -8.60 -18.04
C PRO A 163 -1.45 -8.42 -16.72
N GLY A 164 -1.94 -9.04 -15.66
CA GLY A 164 -1.32 -8.94 -14.35
C GLY A 164 -2.05 -9.72 -13.27
N VAL A 165 -1.46 -9.70 -12.08
CA VAL A 165 -2.04 -10.26 -10.85
C VAL A 165 -2.25 -9.15 -9.83
N TYR A 166 -3.29 -9.29 -9.01
CA TYR A 166 -3.55 -8.39 -7.89
C TYR A 166 -3.24 -9.07 -6.57
N GLN A 167 -2.62 -8.34 -5.64
CA GLN A 167 -2.61 -8.72 -4.23
C GLN A 167 -3.72 -7.96 -3.48
N ASN A 168 -4.71 -8.69 -2.98
CA ASN A 168 -5.84 -8.12 -2.25
C ASN A 168 -5.68 -8.40 -0.75
N PRO A 169 -5.60 -7.36 0.10
CA PRO A 169 -5.36 -7.53 1.53
C PRO A 169 -6.66 -7.90 2.27
N LYS A 170 -6.67 -9.02 3.01
CA LYS A 170 -7.78 -9.37 3.90
C LYS A 170 -7.61 -8.70 5.27
N ALA A 171 -6.43 -8.87 5.87
CA ALA A 171 -6.11 -8.32 7.18
C ALA A 171 -4.64 -7.88 7.22
N VAL A 172 -4.38 -6.84 8.00
CA VAL A 172 -3.05 -6.32 8.31
C VAL A 172 -2.83 -6.41 9.81
N VAL A 173 -1.82 -7.18 10.20
CA VAL A 173 -1.42 -7.43 11.58
C VAL A 173 -0.30 -6.45 11.93
N LEU A 174 -0.48 -5.63 12.96
CA LEU A 174 0.59 -4.81 13.51
C LEU A 174 1.53 -5.70 14.33
N VAL A 175 2.79 -5.83 13.89
CA VAL A 175 3.79 -6.69 14.54
C VAL A 175 4.73 -5.89 15.42
N ALA A 176 5.22 -4.75 14.92
CA ALA A 176 6.09 -3.85 15.68
C ALA A 176 6.00 -2.41 15.17
N TYR A 177 6.39 -1.48 16.02
CA TYR A 177 6.50 -0.06 15.68
C TYR A 177 7.86 0.25 15.07
N GLY A 178 7.89 1.19 14.14
CA GLY A 178 9.11 1.73 13.52
C GLY A 178 8.98 3.24 13.38
N GLU A 179 10.05 3.90 12.93
CA GLU A 179 10.00 5.33 12.63
C GLU A 179 9.00 5.59 11.50
N ARG A 180 8.07 6.53 11.71
CA ARG A 180 7.03 6.85 10.74
C ARG A 180 7.67 7.39 9.46
N ILE A 181 7.30 6.80 8.32
CA ILE A 181 7.64 7.32 7.00
C ILE A 181 6.57 8.34 6.62
N ALA A 182 7.00 9.57 6.36
CA ALA A 182 6.10 10.64 5.94
C ALA A 182 5.43 10.29 4.59
N GLY A 183 4.12 10.50 4.51
CA GLY A 183 3.35 10.38 3.28
C GLY A 183 3.38 11.66 2.46
N ASN A 184 2.94 11.58 1.20
CA ASN A 184 2.87 12.74 0.29
C ASN A 184 1.90 13.84 0.75
N GLU A 185 0.99 13.54 1.68
CA GLU A 185 0.04 14.49 2.28
C GLU A 185 0.54 15.07 3.62
N ASP A 186 1.68 14.60 4.12
CA ASP A 186 2.27 15.14 5.34
C ASP A 186 2.91 16.50 5.06
N VAL A 187 2.67 17.44 5.97
CA VAL A 187 3.26 18.78 5.92
C VAL A 187 4.50 18.78 6.80
N ASP A 188 5.66 19.12 6.22
CA ASP A 188 6.86 19.36 7.02
C ASP A 188 6.72 20.69 7.76
N LEU A 189 6.62 20.60 9.09
CA LEU A 189 6.52 21.76 9.99
C LEU A 189 7.87 22.09 10.64
N THR A 190 8.96 21.46 10.21
CA THR A 190 10.30 21.76 10.71
C THR A 190 10.65 23.22 10.46
N GLY A 191 11.06 23.93 11.51
CA GLY A 191 11.39 25.36 11.44
C GLY A 191 10.21 26.31 11.62
N TYR A 192 8.98 25.80 11.80
CA TYR A 192 7.84 26.63 12.15
C TYR A 192 7.64 26.68 13.68
N THR A 193 7.35 27.87 14.20
CA THR A 193 6.91 28.09 15.60
C THR A 193 5.49 28.64 15.57
N PHE A 194 4.52 27.88 16.08
CA PHE A 194 3.10 28.26 16.13
C PHE A 194 2.74 28.90 17.47
N GLY A 195 1.75 29.80 17.47
CA GLY A 195 1.16 30.32 18.72
C GLY A 195 2.03 31.28 19.54
N ASN A 196 3.23 31.62 19.08
CA ASN A 196 4.12 32.58 19.77
C ASN A 196 3.80 34.06 19.47
N GLN A 197 2.70 34.35 18.78
CA GLN A 197 2.23 35.71 18.54
C GLN A 197 1.13 36.09 19.53
N PRO A 198 1.01 37.37 19.95
CA PRO A 198 -0.11 37.82 20.74
C PRO A 198 -1.43 37.48 20.07
N LEU A 199 -2.39 36.95 20.83
CA LEU A 199 -3.74 36.74 20.32
C LEU A 199 -4.38 38.08 19.97
N PRO A 200 -5.13 38.16 18.85
CA PRO A 200 -5.84 39.38 18.50
C PRO A 200 -6.92 39.72 19.54
N PRO A 201 -7.33 41.00 19.67
CA PRO A 201 -8.39 41.40 20.59
C PRO A 201 -9.67 40.56 20.40
N GLY A 202 -10.20 40.02 21.50
CA GLY A 202 -11.39 39.16 21.51
C GLY A 202 -11.13 37.67 21.30
N ALA A 203 -9.91 37.25 20.95
CA ALA A 203 -9.54 35.83 20.94
C ALA A 203 -9.12 35.35 22.32
N SER A 204 -9.51 34.12 22.67
CA SER A 204 -9.14 33.45 23.92
C SER A 204 -8.39 32.16 23.63
N ALA A 205 -7.29 31.93 24.35
CA ALA A 205 -6.50 30.69 24.25
C ALA A 205 -7.22 29.48 24.85
N THR A 206 -8.20 29.74 25.72
CA THR A 206 -9.01 28.72 26.40
C THR A 206 -10.49 28.94 26.08
N PRO A 207 -11.33 27.90 26.13
CA PRO A 207 -12.77 28.04 25.93
C PRO A 207 -13.34 29.13 26.83
N ILE A 208 -14.04 30.10 26.24
CA ILE A 208 -14.82 31.07 27.01
C ILE A 208 -16.05 30.30 27.47
N GLY A 209 -16.18 30.13 28.79
CA GLY A 209 -17.30 29.37 29.36
C GLY A 209 -18.64 29.89 28.84
N MET A 210 -19.50 28.98 28.40
CA MET A 210 -20.90 29.31 28.15
C MET A 210 -21.57 29.53 29.50
N THR A 211 -21.84 30.78 29.86
CA THR A 211 -22.77 31.08 30.96
C THR A 211 -24.17 30.72 30.49
N ASN A 212 -24.83 29.81 31.20
CA ASN A 212 -26.26 29.51 31.04
C ASN A 212 -27.14 30.75 31.25
#